data_AF-A0A6L6PDC9-F1
#
_entry.id   AF-A0A6L6PDC9-F1
#
_cell.length_a   1.000
_cell.length_b   1.000
_cell.length_c   1.000
_cell.angle_alpha   90.00
_cell.angle_beta   90.00
_cell.angle_gamma   90.00
#
_symmetry.space_group_name_H-M   'P 1'
#
loop_
_entity.id
_entity.type
_entity.pdbx_description
1 polymer ?
#
loop_
_entity_poly.entity_id
_entity_poly.type
_entity_poly.pdbx_seq_one_letter_code
_entity_poly.pdbx_strand_id
1 'polypeptide(L)'
;MDASGWRADMALDIPLFDEAHRALTEQVRQLLDAPDSEFEAGMAALTAALEEDFRLEESLMEAIDYPALRSHREQHARVLATLHGLPPGDLRAGRTAASLIMPWFELHLATADTALAIALRVAAERGPGRARPQPRRG
;
A
#
# COMPACT_ATOMS: atom_id res chain seq x y z
N MET A 1 -14.72 19.51 2.41
CA MET A 1 -13.36 19.51 2.98
C MET A 1 -12.55 18.67 2.05
N ASP A 2 -11.65 19.30 1.32
CA ASP A 2 -10.73 18.61 0.43
C ASP A 2 -9.70 17.87 1.30
N ALA A 3 -9.96 16.58 1.52
CA ALA A 3 -9.04 15.67 2.18
C ALA A 3 -8.15 14.94 1.16
N SER A 4 -8.13 15.37 -0.11
CA SER A 4 -7.43 14.65 -1.17
C SER A 4 -5.99 15.15 -1.28
N GLY A 5 -5.06 14.31 -0.82
CA GLY A 5 -3.63 14.54 -1.04
C GLY A 5 -2.76 14.07 0.11
N TRP A 6 -1.51 13.80 -0.22
CA TRP A 6 -0.46 13.51 0.73
C TRP A 6 -0.33 14.61 1.79
N ARG A 7 -0.16 14.19 3.05
CA ARG A 7 0.07 15.07 4.19
C ARG A 7 1.36 14.69 4.91
N ALA A 8 2.01 15.64 5.58
CA ALA A 8 3.28 15.39 6.25
C ALA A 8 3.17 14.35 7.39
N ASP A 9 1.99 14.22 8.01
CA ASP A 9 1.69 13.23 9.05
C ASP A 9 1.50 11.80 8.52
N MET A 10 1.48 11.61 7.19
CA MET A 10 1.46 10.31 6.54
C MET A 10 2.85 9.70 6.32
N ALA A 11 3.91 10.47 6.56
CA ALA A 11 5.28 10.01 6.36
C ALA A 11 5.63 8.88 7.34
N LEU A 12 6.20 7.80 6.81
CA LEU A 12 6.70 6.69 7.59
C LEU A 12 8.22 6.74 7.78
N ASP A 13 8.91 7.75 7.25
CA ASP A 13 10.38 7.88 7.23
C ASP A 13 11.06 6.68 6.55
N ILE A 14 10.38 6.10 5.57
CA ILE A 14 10.89 5.06 4.67
C ILE A 14 10.72 5.63 3.26
N PRO A 15 11.80 6.15 2.63
CA PRO A 15 11.69 6.88 1.36
C PRO A 15 10.90 6.14 0.29
N LEU A 16 11.09 4.81 0.21
CA LEU A 16 10.38 3.95 -0.72
C LEU A 16 8.85 3.98 -0.52
N PHE A 17 8.39 3.88 0.73
CA PHE A 17 6.96 3.89 1.05
C PHE A 17 6.38 5.29 0.87
N ASP A 18 7.09 6.32 1.34
CA ASP A 18 6.62 7.70 1.21
C ASP A 18 6.50 8.14 -0.26
N GLU A 19 7.37 7.66 -1.13
CA GLU A 19 7.29 7.91 -2.58
C GLU A 19 6.07 7.20 -3.20
N ALA A 20 5.90 5.90 -2.94
CA ALA A 20 4.75 5.12 -3.42
C ALA A 20 3.42 5.71 -2.93
N HIS A 21 3.32 6.07 -1.65
CA HIS A 21 2.12 6.66 -1.08
C HIS A 21 1.78 8.03 -1.66
N ARG A 22 2.79 8.89 -1.90
CA ARG A 22 2.57 10.16 -2.61
C ARG A 22 2.06 9.92 -4.01
N ALA A 23 2.67 8.99 -4.75
CA ALA A 23 2.24 8.62 -6.09
C ALA A 23 0.79 8.13 -6.10
N LEU A 24 0.41 7.26 -5.17
CA LEU A 24 -0.97 6.79 -5.00
C LEU A 24 -1.96 7.95 -4.79
N THR A 25 -1.65 8.87 -3.86
CA THR A 25 -2.56 10.00 -3.59
C THR A 25 -2.78 10.87 -4.82
N GLU A 26 -1.71 11.11 -5.61
CA GLU A 26 -1.78 11.92 -6.81
C GLU A 26 -2.50 11.18 -7.95
N GLN A 27 -2.24 9.89 -8.13
CA GLN A 27 -2.92 9.07 -9.14
C GLN A 27 -4.42 8.98 -8.88
N VAL A 28 -4.85 8.81 -7.63
CA VAL A 28 -6.28 8.80 -7.28
C VAL A 28 -6.92 10.16 -7.54
N ARG A 29 -6.24 11.25 -7.19
CA ARG A 29 -6.71 12.62 -7.46
C ARG A 29 -6.88 12.83 -8.98
N GLN A 30 -5.85 12.53 -9.76
CA GLN A 30 -5.89 12.64 -11.22
C GLN A 30 -6.99 11.78 -11.83
N LEU A 31 -7.18 10.54 -11.36
CA LEU A 31 -8.21 9.64 -11.86
C LEU A 31 -9.63 10.17 -11.58
N LEU A 32 -9.85 10.73 -10.40
CA LEU A 32 -11.16 11.30 -10.03
C LEU A 32 -11.47 12.57 -10.85
N ASP A 33 -10.45 13.38 -11.15
CA ASP A 33 -10.57 14.59 -11.97
C ASP A 33 -10.60 14.31 -13.49
N ALA A 34 -10.21 13.11 -13.92
CA ALA A 34 -10.11 12.74 -15.33
C ALA A 34 -11.48 12.76 -16.03
N PRO A 35 -11.52 13.16 -17.33
CA PRO A 35 -12.73 13.03 -18.13
C PRO A 35 -13.11 11.57 -18.33
N ASP A 36 -14.39 11.31 -18.58
CA ASP A 36 -14.92 9.95 -18.76
C ASP A 36 -14.21 9.15 -19.85
N SER A 37 -13.72 9.82 -20.91
CA SER A 37 -12.96 9.19 -22.00
C SER A 37 -11.59 8.67 -21.60
N GLU A 38 -11.03 9.13 -20.48
CA GLU A 38 -9.70 8.75 -19.98
C GLU A 38 -9.78 7.87 -18.73
N PHE A 39 -10.95 7.81 -18.08
CA PHE A 39 -11.14 7.15 -16.80
C PHE A 39 -10.76 5.67 -16.80
N GLU A 40 -11.16 4.91 -17.82
CA GLU A 40 -10.88 3.47 -17.88
C GLU A 40 -9.37 3.19 -17.99
N ALA A 41 -8.67 3.96 -18.83
CA ALA A 41 -7.22 3.87 -18.96
C ALA A 41 -6.51 4.27 -17.65
N GLY A 42 -6.99 5.33 -16.99
CA GLY A 42 -6.47 5.76 -15.69
C GLY A 42 -6.70 4.74 -14.58
N MET A 43 -7.88 4.10 -14.54
CA MET A 43 -8.19 3.05 -13.57
C MET A 43 -7.30 1.81 -13.77
N ALA A 44 -7.04 1.42 -15.03
CA ALA A 44 -6.13 0.33 -15.34
C ALA A 44 -4.69 0.66 -14.90
N ALA A 45 -4.22 1.89 -15.16
CA ALA A 45 -2.90 2.35 -14.74
C ALA A 45 -2.75 2.39 -13.20
N LEU A 46 -3.75 2.90 -12.48
CA LEU A 46 -3.77 2.90 -11.02
C LEU A 46 -3.75 1.47 -10.46
N THR A 47 -4.54 0.55 -11.04
CA THR A 47 -4.58 -0.85 -10.62
C THR A 47 -3.20 -1.50 -10.79
N ALA A 48 -2.54 -1.28 -11.93
CA ALA A 48 -1.21 -1.82 -12.18
C ALA A 48 -0.14 -1.25 -11.22
N ALA A 49 -0.22 0.04 -10.89
CA ALA A 49 0.68 0.68 -9.92
C ALA A 49 0.49 0.09 -8.51
N LEU A 50 -0.76 -0.05 -8.04
CA LEU A 50 -1.07 -0.68 -6.75
C LEU A 50 -0.55 -2.12 -6.68
N GLU A 51 -0.67 -2.89 -7.76
CA GLU A 51 -0.11 -4.24 -7.78
C GLU A 51 1.42 -4.25 -7.65
N GLU A 52 2.11 -3.29 -8.25
CA GLU A 52 3.57 -3.17 -8.14
C GLU A 52 3.98 -2.78 -6.72
N ASP A 53 3.34 -1.76 -6.15
CA ASP A 53 3.59 -1.29 -4.79
C ASP A 53 3.33 -2.41 -3.77
N PHE A 54 2.19 -3.10 -3.87
CA PHE A 54 1.87 -4.22 -2.98
C PHE A 54 2.85 -5.38 -3.13
N ARG A 55 3.28 -5.74 -4.34
CA ARG A 55 4.30 -6.79 -4.53
C ARG A 55 5.61 -6.42 -3.87
N LEU A 56 6.03 -5.17 -3.99
CA LEU A 56 7.26 -4.67 -3.39
C LEU A 56 7.18 -4.71 -1.86
N GLU A 57 6.12 -4.16 -1.28
CA GLU A 57 5.89 -4.19 0.17
C GLU A 57 5.82 -5.61 0.72
N GLU A 58 5.11 -6.50 0.04
CA GLU A 58 5.02 -7.91 0.42
C GLU A 58 6.37 -8.62 0.37
N SER A 59 7.23 -8.31 -0.60
CA SER A 59 8.59 -8.86 -0.65
C SER A 59 9.45 -8.40 0.54
N LEU A 60 9.25 -7.16 1.01
CA LEU A 60 9.93 -6.64 2.20
C LEU A 60 9.42 -7.32 3.46
N MET A 61 8.10 -7.56 3.56
CA MET A 61 7.51 -8.33 4.65
C MET A 61 8.07 -9.75 4.71
N GLU A 62 8.22 -10.43 3.57
CA GLU A 62 8.84 -11.75 3.49
C GLU A 62 10.30 -11.74 3.94
N ALA A 63 11.08 -10.74 3.50
CA ALA A 63 12.50 -10.64 3.81
C ALA A 63 12.80 -10.51 5.32
N ILE A 64 11.84 -10.04 6.12
CA ILE A 64 11.98 -9.87 7.58
C ILE A 64 11.17 -10.88 8.40
N ASP A 65 10.61 -11.92 7.77
CA ASP A 65 9.69 -12.89 8.39
C ASP A 65 8.54 -12.18 9.15
N TYR A 66 7.91 -11.19 8.50
CA TYR A 66 6.93 -10.32 9.16
C TYR A 66 5.72 -11.10 9.70
N PRO A 67 5.43 -11.06 11.02
CA PRO A 67 4.42 -11.92 11.63
C PRO A 67 2.99 -11.73 11.10
N ALA A 68 2.64 -10.53 10.63
CA ALA A 68 1.31 -10.19 10.15
C ALA A 68 1.20 -10.21 8.60
N LEU A 69 2.17 -10.81 7.90
CA LEU A 69 2.23 -10.90 6.44
C LEU A 69 0.91 -11.36 5.82
N ARG A 70 0.32 -12.44 6.35
CA ARG A 70 -0.92 -12.99 5.81
C ARG A 70 -2.08 -11.99 5.88
N SER A 71 -2.31 -11.39 7.05
CA SER A 71 -3.41 -10.43 7.23
C SER A 71 -3.19 -9.14 6.45
N HIS A 72 -1.93 -8.76 6.21
CA HIS A 72 -1.59 -7.59 5.38
C HIS A 72 -1.92 -7.89 3.90
N ARG A 73 -1.44 -9.02 3.37
CA ARG A 73 -1.77 -9.50 2.01
C ARG A 73 -3.27 -9.62 1.75
N GLU A 74 -4.03 -10.11 2.73
CA GLU A 74 -5.48 -10.22 2.61
C GLU A 74 -6.17 -8.85 2.44
N GLN A 75 -5.60 -7.77 2.97
CA GLN A 75 -6.11 -6.41 2.75
C GLN A 75 -5.82 -5.94 1.32
N HIS A 76 -4.58 -6.10 0.84
CA HIS A 76 -4.19 -5.80 -0.54
C HIS A 76 -5.06 -6.55 -1.55
N ALA A 77 -5.22 -7.87 -1.35
CA ALA A 77 -5.99 -8.72 -2.25
C ALA A 77 -7.46 -8.29 -2.35
N ARG A 78 -8.07 -7.77 -1.28
CA ARG A 78 -9.46 -7.27 -1.33
C ARG A 78 -9.59 -6.01 -2.16
N VAL A 79 -8.61 -5.10 -2.09
CA VAL A 79 -8.58 -3.91 -2.94
C VAL A 79 -8.45 -4.33 -4.40
N LEU A 80 -7.44 -5.13 -4.73
CA LEU A 80 -7.22 -5.60 -6.10
C LEU A 80 -8.41 -6.39 -6.65
N ALA A 81 -9.02 -7.28 -5.85
CA ALA A 81 -10.22 -8.01 -6.27
C ALA A 81 -11.40 -7.08 -6.56
N THR A 82 -11.53 -5.97 -5.82
CA THR A 82 -12.57 -4.97 -6.08
C THR A 82 -12.32 -4.25 -7.40
N LEU A 83 -11.07 -3.84 -7.66
CA LEU A 83 -10.71 -3.12 -8.88
C LEU A 83 -10.83 -4.01 -10.13
N HIS A 84 -10.30 -5.23 -10.08
CA HIS A 84 -10.43 -6.22 -11.16
C HIS A 84 -11.87 -6.71 -11.38
N GLY A 85 -12.71 -6.62 -10.35
CA GLY A 85 -14.11 -7.01 -10.41
C GLY A 85 -15.05 -5.96 -10.99
N LEU A 86 -14.54 -4.77 -11.36
CA LEU A 86 -15.36 -3.71 -11.93
C LEU A 86 -15.93 -4.12 -13.31
N PRO A 87 -17.23 -3.90 -13.56
CA PRO A 87 -17.80 -4.12 -14.88
C PRO A 87 -17.15 -3.18 -15.92
N PRO A 88 -16.71 -3.69 -17.09
CA PRO A 88 -16.18 -2.84 -18.15
C PRO A 88 -17.17 -1.75 -18.57
N GLY A 89 -16.69 -0.52 -18.69
CA GLY A 89 -17.50 0.65 -19.07
C GLY A 89 -18.46 1.20 -18.00
N ASP A 90 -18.54 0.60 -16.80
CA ASP A 90 -19.34 1.16 -15.70
C ASP A 90 -18.59 2.28 -14.97
N LEU A 91 -18.63 3.48 -15.56
CA LEU A 91 -17.99 4.67 -15.01
C LEU A 91 -18.48 5.02 -13.61
N ARG A 92 -19.75 4.74 -13.27
CA ARG A 92 -20.30 5.05 -11.95
C ARG A 92 -19.71 4.13 -10.90
N ALA A 93 -19.67 2.81 -11.18
CA ALA A 93 -19.04 1.84 -10.30
C ALA A 93 -17.54 2.13 -10.15
N GLY A 94 -16.86 2.41 -11.26
CA GLY A 94 -15.44 2.75 -11.27
C GLY A 94 -15.11 3.98 -10.43
N ARG A 95 -15.83 5.10 -10.63
CA ARG A 95 -15.62 6.33 -9.84
C ARG A 95 -15.92 6.12 -8.35
N THR A 96 -16.92 5.31 -8.05
CA THR A 96 -17.24 4.91 -6.66
C THR A 96 -16.07 4.14 -6.06
N ALA A 97 -15.53 3.15 -6.76
CA ALA A 97 -14.37 2.39 -6.29
C ALA A 97 -13.15 3.30 -6.09
N ALA A 98 -12.82 4.17 -7.07
CA ALA A 98 -11.73 5.14 -6.97
C ALA A 98 -11.88 6.04 -5.73
N SER A 99 -13.09 6.53 -5.44
CA SER A 99 -13.33 7.40 -4.27
C SER A 99 -13.14 6.70 -2.93
N LEU A 100 -13.19 5.36 -2.89
CA LEU A 100 -13.01 4.56 -1.68
C LEU A 100 -11.54 4.21 -1.42
N ILE A 101 -10.64 4.41 -2.39
CA ILE A 101 -9.21 4.10 -2.24
C ILE A 101 -8.58 4.98 -1.16
N MET A 102 -8.82 6.29 -1.15
CA MET A 102 -8.22 7.18 -0.14
C MET A 102 -8.66 6.86 1.29
N PRO A 103 -9.97 6.71 1.60
CA PRO A 103 -10.40 6.29 2.94
C PRO A 103 -9.82 4.94 3.39
N TRP A 104 -9.71 3.97 2.48
CA TRP A 104 -9.07 2.68 2.77
C TRP A 104 -7.58 2.87 3.06
N PHE A 105 -6.89 3.62 2.21
CA PHE A 105 -5.45 3.86 2.32
C PHE A 105 -5.09 4.58 3.62
N GLU A 106 -5.85 5.59 4.04
CA GLU A 106 -5.62 6.27 5.32
C GLU A 106 -5.69 5.31 6.52
N LEU A 107 -6.66 4.40 6.53
CA LEU A 107 -6.77 3.39 7.57
C LEU A 107 -5.63 2.36 7.50
N HIS A 108 -5.29 1.92 6.29
CA HIS A 108 -4.23 0.95 6.04
C HIS A 108 -2.88 1.50 6.52
N LEU A 109 -2.53 2.71 6.08
CA LEU A 109 -1.35 3.45 6.49
C LEU A 109 -1.23 3.59 8.01
N ALA A 110 -2.30 4.05 8.66
CA ALA A 110 -2.33 4.28 10.10
C ALA A 110 -2.24 2.99 10.94
N THR A 111 -2.38 1.82 10.33
CA THR A 111 -2.41 0.53 11.04
C THR A 111 -1.36 -0.45 10.52
N ALA A 112 -1.53 -0.97 9.31
CA ALA A 112 -0.70 -2.01 8.72
C ALA A 112 0.69 -1.48 8.36
N ASP A 113 0.78 -0.40 7.58
CA ASP A 113 2.05 0.10 7.04
C ASP A 113 2.89 0.72 8.16
N THR A 114 2.25 1.42 9.10
CA THR A 114 2.92 1.93 10.30
C THR A 114 3.55 0.79 11.11
N ALA A 115 2.82 -0.32 11.31
CA ALA A 115 3.34 -1.48 12.03
C ALA A 115 4.49 -2.16 11.26
N LEU A 116 4.39 -2.24 9.92
CA LEU A 116 5.47 -2.74 9.08
C LEU A 116 6.70 -1.84 9.13
N ALA A 117 6.54 -0.52 9.06
CA ALA A 117 7.64 0.42 9.11
C ALA A 117 8.44 0.32 10.41
N ILE A 118 7.76 0.12 11.55
CA ILE A 118 8.41 -0.18 12.83
C ILE A 118 9.19 -1.50 12.76
N ALA A 119 8.60 -2.56 12.19
CA ALA A 119 9.26 -3.85 12.06
C ALA A 119 10.51 -3.79 11.15
N LEU A 120 10.45 -3.06 10.04
CA LEU A 120 11.57 -2.83 9.13
C LEU A 120 12.73 -2.09 9.81
N ARG A 121 12.42 -1.05 10.61
CA ARG A 121 13.43 -0.35 11.43
C ARG A 121 14.11 -1.30 12.41
N VAL A 122 13.34 -2.09 13.14
CA VAL A 122 13.87 -3.08 14.09
C VAL A 122 14.71 -4.14 13.38
N ALA A 123 14.31 -4.59 12.20
CA ALA A 123 15.08 -5.55 11.41
C ALA A 123 16.41 -4.94 10.92
N ALA A 124 16.40 -3.69 10.46
CA ALA A 124 17.61 -2.97 10.03
C ALA A 124 18.61 -2.79 11.18
N GLU A 125 18.14 -2.46 12.39
CA GLU A 125 18.96 -2.32 13.60
C GLU A 125 19.58 -3.64 14.07
N ARG A 126 18.90 -4.77 13.81
CA ARG A 126 19.40 -6.10 14.19
C ARG A 126 20.57 -6.58 13.32
N GLY A 127 20.69 -6.04 12.09
CA GLY A 127 21.74 -6.35 11.12
C GLY A 127 21.78 -7.83 10.67
N PRO A 128 22.52 -8.16 9.60
CA PRO A 128 22.77 -9.56 9.25
C PRO A 128 23.79 -10.13 10.24
N GLY A 129 23.33 -10.68 11.37
CA GLY A 129 24.18 -11.51 12.22
C GLY A 129 24.24 -11.18 13.72
N ARG A 130 23.10 -11.13 14.41
CA ARG A 130 23.10 -11.54 15.83
C ARG A 130 22.63 -12.98 15.95
N ALA A 131 23.58 -13.90 15.73
CA ALA A 131 23.41 -15.29 16.13
C ALA A 131 23.02 -15.34 17.61
N ARG A 132 21.88 -15.99 17.91
CA ARG A 132 21.47 -16.32 19.28
C ARG A 132 22.64 -17.02 19.98
N PRO A 133 23.09 -16.57 21.17
CA PRO A 133 24.09 -17.32 21.91
C PRO A 133 23.50 -18.69 22.29
N GLN A 134 24.14 -19.76 21.80
CA GLN A 134 23.76 -21.12 22.15
C GLN A 134 24.14 -21.37 23.62
N PRO A 135 23.26 -21.94 24.45
CA PRO A 135 23.58 -22.19 25.85
C PRO A 135 24.72 -23.19 25.92
N ARG A 136 25.82 -22.82 26.58
CA ARG A 136 26.92 -23.75 26.89
C ARG A 136 26.34 -24.83 27.79
N ARG A 137 26.26 -26.06 27.27
CA ARG A 137 26.05 -27.26 28.08
C ARG A 137 27.30 -27.43 28.95
N GLY A 138 27.15 -27.14 30.23
CA GLY A 138 28.03 -27.65 31.28
C GLY A 138 27.70 -29.11 31.59
#